data_AF-A0ABD6B804-F1
#
_entry.id   AF-A0ABD6B804-F1
#
_cell.length_a   1.000
_cell.length_b   1.000
_cell.length_c   1.000
_cell.angle_alpha   90.00
_cell.angle_beta   90.00
_cell.angle_gamma   90.00
#
_symmetry.space_group_name_H-M   'P 1'
#
loop_
_entity.id
_entity.type
_entity.pdbx_description
1 polymer ?
#
loop_
_entity_poly.entity_id
_entity_poly.type
_entity_poly.pdbx_seq_one_letter_code
_entity_poly.pdbx_strand_id
1 'polypeptide(L)'
;MSLEATVAVPFRQEGRDRLGDGEFVVALSLDRDWFSPDQAKRVVDVALGRGLLERDDGELVATFDPDGVDVPEEFSPDADVLREQSAFEKVLDRVTDAGVEKQAAVAGINELQRELGVTIEAAAVVYARREGVDVSGVAGAARNSVLEE
;
A
#
# COMPACT_ATOMS: atom_id res chain seq x y z
N MET A 1 -9.06 -6.35 -3.00
CA MET A 1 -9.90 -5.21 -3.46
C MET A 1 -9.63 -4.03 -2.56
N SER A 2 -9.72 -2.82 -3.11
CA SER A 2 -8.70 -1.79 -2.92
C SER A 2 -8.83 -1.03 -1.61
N LEU A 3 -7.70 -0.95 -0.90
CA LEU A 3 -7.47 0.03 0.16
C LEU A 3 -7.91 1.43 -0.27
N GLU A 4 -7.73 1.77 -1.55
CA GLU A 4 -8.19 3.03 -2.16
C GLU A 4 -9.69 3.29 -1.96
N ALA A 5 -10.57 2.32 -2.18
CA ALA A 5 -12.00 2.47 -1.92
C ALA A 5 -12.30 2.64 -0.42
N THR A 6 -11.52 1.98 0.44
CA THR A 6 -11.63 2.14 1.91
C THR A 6 -11.24 3.55 2.34
N VAL A 7 -10.17 4.09 1.75
CA VAL A 7 -9.64 5.42 2.04
C VAL A 7 -10.54 6.50 1.44
N ALA A 8 -11.13 6.28 0.27
CA ALA A 8 -11.99 7.26 -0.41
C ALA A 8 -13.27 7.58 0.39
N VAL A 9 -13.83 6.57 1.07
CA VAL A 9 -15.15 6.67 1.72
C VAL A 9 -15.25 7.81 2.74
N PRO A 10 -14.34 7.95 3.72
CA PRO A 10 -14.37 9.08 4.64
C PRO A 10 -14.37 10.45 3.93
N PHE A 11 -13.54 10.64 2.90
CA PHE A 11 -13.46 11.90 2.15
C PHE A 11 -14.74 12.20 1.38
N ARG A 12 -15.32 11.18 0.74
CA ARG A 12 -16.59 11.29 0.01
C ARG A 12 -17.77 11.62 0.91
N GLN A 13 -17.79 11.09 2.13
CA GLN A 13 -18.86 11.37 3.11
C GLN A 13 -18.83 12.83 3.54
N GLU A 14 -17.64 13.37 3.79
CA GLU A 14 -17.45 14.76 4.20
C GLU A 14 -17.40 15.74 3.02
N GLY A 15 -17.30 15.24 1.79
CA GLY A 15 -17.24 16.04 0.55
C GLY A 15 -15.98 16.90 0.46
N ARG A 16 -14.86 16.44 1.02
CA ARG A 16 -13.58 17.17 1.08
C ARG A 16 -12.40 16.23 0.92
N ASP A 17 -11.28 16.77 0.47
CA ASP A 17 -10.03 16.07 0.16
C ASP A 17 -9.06 15.96 1.35
N ARG A 18 -9.40 16.61 2.47
CA ARG A 18 -8.58 16.69 3.69
C ARG A 18 -9.43 16.34 4.90
N LEU A 19 -8.90 15.56 5.83
CA LEU A 19 -9.58 15.09 7.06
C LEU A 19 -8.62 15.07 8.24
N GLY A 20 -9.10 15.34 9.45
CA GLY A 20 -8.29 15.10 10.65
C GLY A 20 -8.10 13.60 10.90
N ASP A 21 -6.96 13.20 11.49
CA ASP A 21 -6.69 11.80 11.88
C ASP A 21 -7.85 11.16 12.66
N GLY A 22 -8.38 11.89 13.66
CA GLY A 22 -9.46 11.40 14.51
C GLY A 22 -10.78 11.23 13.75
N GLU A 23 -11.04 12.09 12.78
CA GLU A 23 -12.26 12.06 11.99
C GLU A 23 -12.26 10.89 10.99
N PHE A 24 -11.12 10.67 10.34
CA PHE A 24 -10.92 9.51 9.48
C PHE A 24 -11.13 8.20 10.26
N VAL A 25 -10.58 8.13 11.48
CA VAL A 25 -10.76 6.97 12.36
C VAL A 25 -12.22 6.79 12.78
N VAL A 26 -12.92 7.87 13.12
CA VAL A 26 -14.35 7.84 13.48
C VAL A 26 -15.20 7.36 12.30
N ALA A 27 -14.97 7.87 11.10
CA ALA A 27 -15.73 7.48 9.91
C ALA A 27 -15.63 5.96 9.63
N LEU A 28 -14.41 5.40 9.73
CA LEU A 28 -14.20 3.97 9.48
C LEU A 28 -14.67 3.07 10.62
N SER A 29 -14.66 3.54 11.87
CA SER A 29 -14.94 2.71 13.04
C SER A 29 -16.33 2.85 13.64
N LEU A 30 -16.92 4.04 13.62
CA LEU A 30 -18.23 4.30 14.23
C LEU A 30 -19.32 4.41 13.17
N ASP A 31 -19.07 5.16 12.10
CA ASP A 31 -20.13 5.41 11.11
C ASP A 31 -20.34 4.19 10.21
N ARG A 32 -19.26 3.46 9.91
CA ARG A 32 -19.29 2.26 9.05
C ARG A 32 -19.17 0.94 9.80
N ASP A 33 -18.69 0.95 11.04
CA ASP A 33 -18.40 -0.27 11.83
C ASP A 33 -17.48 -1.27 11.08
N TRP A 34 -16.62 -0.78 10.17
CA TRP A 34 -15.75 -1.66 9.37
C TRP A 34 -14.52 -2.11 10.14
N PHE A 35 -14.01 -1.24 11.02
CA PHE A 35 -12.76 -1.46 11.73
C PHE A 35 -12.88 -0.99 13.18
N SER A 36 -12.16 -1.62 14.10
CA SER A 36 -11.96 -1.01 15.43
C SER A 36 -11.14 0.29 15.31
N PRO A 37 -11.17 1.18 16.31
CA PRO A 37 -10.37 2.42 16.28
C PRO A 37 -8.87 2.19 16.03
N ASP A 38 -8.32 1.10 16.54
CA ASP A 38 -6.91 0.75 16.32
C ASP A 38 -6.67 0.18 14.91
N GLN A 39 -7.63 -0.58 14.36
CA GLN A 39 -7.57 -1.03 12.97
C GLN A 39 -7.73 0.14 11.99
N ALA A 40 -8.57 1.13 12.29
CA ALA A 40 -8.71 2.32 11.46
C ALA A 40 -7.42 3.16 11.43
N LYS A 41 -6.72 3.31 12.57
CA LYS A 41 -5.37 3.90 12.58
C LYS A 41 -4.39 3.10 11.72
N ARG A 42 -4.48 1.77 11.75
CA ARG A 42 -3.67 0.90 10.89
C ARG A 42 -3.97 1.14 9.41
N VAL A 43 -5.23 1.38 9.02
CA VAL A 43 -5.57 1.79 7.65
C VAL A 43 -4.85 3.08 7.27
N VAL A 44 -4.83 4.08 8.16
CA VAL A 44 -4.10 5.34 7.94
C VAL A 44 -2.62 5.08 7.70
N ASP A 45 -1.97 4.28 8.55
CA ASP A 45 -0.55 3.95 8.41
C ASP A 45 -0.26 3.26 7.07
N VAL A 46 -1.10 2.30 6.67
CA VAL A 46 -0.95 1.59 5.40
C VAL A 46 -1.21 2.53 4.21
N ALA A 47 -2.21 3.41 4.29
CA ALA A 47 -2.54 4.35 3.24
C ALA A 47 -1.46 5.43 3.04
N LEU A 48 -0.89 5.95 4.13
CA LEU A 48 0.30 6.81 4.11
C LEU A 48 1.50 6.07 3.49
N GLY A 49 1.72 4.82 3.90
CA GLY A 49 2.80 3.99 3.36
C GLY A 49 2.67 3.65 1.88
N ARG A 50 1.44 3.69 1.33
CA ARG A 50 1.15 3.51 -0.11
C ARG A 50 1.03 4.83 -0.87
N GLY A 51 1.22 5.97 -0.22
CA GLY A 51 1.09 7.29 -0.84
C GLY A 51 -0.33 7.63 -1.30
N LEU A 52 -1.36 6.96 -0.76
CA LEU A 52 -2.78 7.31 -0.97
C LEU A 52 -3.21 8.47 -0.06
N LEU A 53 -2.49 8.62 1.05
CA LEU A 53 -2.62 9.72 1.98
C LEU A 53 -1.27 10.42 2.13
N GLU A 54 -1.30 11.72 2.36
CA GLU A 54 -0.19 12.50 2.86
C GLU A 54 -0.59 13.24 4.14
N ARG A 55 0.40 13.54 4.99
CA ARG A 55 0.19 14.38 6.17
C ARG A 55 0.56 15.81 5.82
N ASP A 56 -0.41 16.72 5.85
CA ASP A 56 -0.22 18.15 5.64
C ASP A 56 -0.88 18.93 6.77
N ASP A 57 -0.13 19.83 7.43
CA ASP A 57 -0.59 20.63 8.57
C ASP A 57 -1.31 19.86 9.71
N GLY A 58 -1.01 18.57 9.87
CA GLY A 58 -1.65 17.71 10.88
C GLY A 58 -2.99 17.12 10.45
N GLU A 59 -3.35 17.27 9.18
CA GLU A 59 -4.48 16.61 8.53
C GLU A 59 -4.00 15.55 7.53
N LEU A 60 -4.86 14.59 7.23
CA LEU A 60 -4.70 13.58 6.19
C LEU A 60 -5.30 14.13 4.90
N VAL A 61 -4.48 14.21 3.86
CA VAL A 61 -4.87 14.67 2.53
C VAL A 61 -4.85 13.50 1.57
N ALA A 62 -5.95 13.28 0.84
CA ALA A 62 -5.99 12.29 -0.22
C ALA A 62 -5.15 12.74 -1.42
N THR A 63 -4.25 11.89 -1.90
CA THR A 63 -3.39 12.17 -3.07
C THR A 63 -4.06 11.81 -4.40
N PHE A 64 -5.29 11.29 -4.33
CA PHE A 64 -6.11 10.85 -5.44
C PHE A 64 -7.50 11.51 -5.33
N ASP A 65 -8.29 11.46 -6.42
CA ASP A 65 -9.67 11.99 -6.43
C ASP A 65 -10.62 10.99 -5.74
N PRO A 66 -11.12 11.27 -4.51
CA PRO A 66 -11.99 10.35 -3.79
C PRO A 66 -13.34 10.19 -4.46
N ASP A 67 -13.85 11.24 -5.12
CA ASP A 67 -15.19 11.25 -5.73
C ASP A 67 -15.25 10.39 -6.99
N GLY A 68 -14.12 10.25 -7.68
CA GLY A 68 -13.95 9.38 -8.84
C GLY A 68 -13.85 7.88 -8.52
N VAL A 69 -13.70 7.50 -7.25
CA VAL A 69 -13.58 6.08 -6.87
C VAL A 69 -14.94 5.41 -6.82
N ASP A 70 -15.12 4.34 -7.58
CA ASP A 70 -16.34 3.53 -7.57
C ASP A 70 -16.39 2.68 -6.29
N VAL A 71 -17.36 2.97 -5.41
CA VAL A 71 -17.56 2.28 -4.14
C VAL A 71 -18.97 1.68 -4.13
N PRO A 72 -19.11 0.34 -4.16
CA PRO A 72 -20.41 -0.32 -4.09
C PRO A 72 -21.18 0.03 -2.81
N GLU A 73 -22.51 0.07 -2.89
CA GLU A 73 -23.37 0.38 -1.73
C GLU A 73 -23.18 -0.59 -0.56
N GLU A 74 -22.91 -1.88 -0.84
CA GLU A 74 -22.63 -2.93 0.16
C GLU A 74 -21.12 -3.20 0.35
N PHE A 75 -20.26 -2.23 0.02
CA PHE A 75 -18.82 -2.39 0.19
C PHE A 75 -18.46 -2.57 1.68
N SER A 76 -17.73 -3.64 2.00
CA SER A 76 -17.08 -3.83 3.29
C SER A 76 -15.66 -4.31 3.02
N PRO A 77 -14.62 -3.57 3.46
CA PRO A 77 -13.25 -3.98 3.25
C PRO A 77 -12.87 -5.18 4.12
N ASP A 78 -12.12 -6.11 3.54
CA ASP A 78 -11.54 -7.23 4.29
C ASP A 78 -10.36 -6.78 5.15
N ALA A 79 -10.05 -7.52 6.21
CA ALA A 79 -8.87 -7.27 7.05
C ALA A 79 -7.54 -7.27 6.28
N ASP A 80 -7.52 -7.80 5.05
CA ASP A 80 -6.37 -7.75 4.15
C ASP A 80 -5.95 -6.32 3.79
N VAL A 81 -6.84 -5.32 3.85
CA VAL A 81 -6.47 -3.91 3.64
C VAL A 81 -5.54 -3.38 4.74
N LEU A 82 -5.53 -4.03 5.91
CA LEU A 82 -4.66 -3.69 7.04
C LEU A 82 -3.23 -4.25 6.87
N ARG A 83 -3.01 -5.10 5.86
CA ARG A 83 -1.68 -5.62 5.57
C ARG A 83 -0.84 -4.54 4.88
N GLU A 84 0.32 -4.28 5.47
CA GLU A 84 1.36 -3.51 4.80
C GLU A 84 1.77 -4.21 3.52
N GLN A 85 2.08 -3.41 2.51
CA GLN A 85 2.60 -3.91 1.25
C GLN A 85 3.92 -4.66 1.50
N SER A 86 4.01 -5.88 0.96
CA SER A 86 5.20 -6.72 1.08
C SER A 86 6.42 -6.03 0.43
N ALA A 87 7.62 -6.42 0.83
CA ALA A 87 8.84 -5.89 0.19
C ALA A 87 8.84 -6.18 -1.32
N PHE A 88 8.33 -7.34 -1.75
CA PHE A 88 8.13 -7.68 -3.15
C PHE A 88 7.23 -6.66 -3.87
N GLU A 89 6.03 -6.40 -3.33
CA GLU A 89 5.08 -5.47 -3.96
C GLU A 89 5.64 -4.04 -4.01
N LYS A 90 6.30 -3.57 -2.93
CA LYS A 90 6.97 -2.24 -2.90
C LYS A 90 8.04 -2.12 -3.98
N VAL A 91 8.79 -3.20 -4.22
CA VAL A 91 9.81 -3.23 -5.27
C VAL A 91 9.15 -3.27 -6.65
N LEU A 92 8.10 -4.06 -6.82
CA LEU A 92 7.38 -4.18 -8.09
C LEU A 92 6.81 -2.83 -8.53
N ASP A 93 6.22 -2.06 -7.61
CA ASP A 93 5.68 -0.73 -7.90
C ASP A 93 6.78 0.24 -8.38
N ARG A 94 7.92 0.29 -7.68
CA ARG A 94 9.06 1.12 -8.11
C ARG A 94 9.61 0.75 -9.48
N VAL A 95 9.63 -0.56 -9.77
CA VAL A 95 10.07 -1.08 -11.06
C VAL A 95 9.08 -0.70 -12.16
N THR A 96 7.78 -0.76 -11.89
CA THR A 96 6.75 -0.29 -12.84
C THR A 96 6.76 1.22 -13.04
N ASP A 97 7.00 1.99 -11.98
CA ASP A 97 7.14 3.45 -12.06
C ASP A 97 8.37 3.87 -12.87
N ALA A 98 9.41 3.05 -12.86
CA ALA A 98 10.59 3.21 -13.73
C ALA A 98 10.32 2.83 -15.20
N GLY A 99 9.10 2.41 -15.55
CA GLY A 99 8.66 2.10 -16.91
C GLY A 99 8.80 0.64 -17.31
N VAL A 100 9.09 -0.27 -16.37
CA VAL A 100 9.14 -1.71 -16.66
C VAL A 100 7.72 -2.29 -16.59
N GLU A 101 7.33 -3.05 -17.61
CA GLU A 101 6.03 -3.72 -17.62
C GLU A 101 5.87 -4.68 -16.45
N LYS A 102 4.74 -4.58 -15.72
CA LYS A 102 4.48 -5.37 -14.50
C LYS A 102 4.64 -6.87 -14.74
N GLN A 103 4.13 -7.39 -15.85
CA GLN A 103 4.23 -8.81 -16.19
C GLN A 103 5.69 -9.24 -16.44
N ALA A 104 6.48 -8.39 -17.10
CA ALA A 104 7.90 -8.64 -17.34
C ALA A 104 8.69 -8.64 -16.03
N ALA A 105 8.43 -7.67 -15.16
CA ALA A 105 9.04 -7.60 -13.84
C ALA A 105 8.73 -8.84 -13.00
N VAL A 106 7.45 -9.25 -12.92
CA VAL A 106 7.07 -10.47 -12.18
C VAL A 106 7.73 -11.72 -12.74
N ALA A 107 7.79 -11.86 -14.07
CA ALA A 107 8.45 -12.99 -14.71
C ALA A 107 9.95 -13.04 -14.37
N GLY A 108 10.65 -11.91 -14.48
CA GLY A 108 12.08 -11.82 -14.18
C GLY A 108 12.41 -12.03 -12.70
N ILE A 109 11.57 -11.54 -11.79
CA ILE A 109 11.72 -11.80 -10.34
C ILE A 109 11.55 -13.28 -10.04
N ASN A 110 10.53 -13.93 -10.60
CA ASN A 110 10.29 -15.36 -10.37
C ASN A 110 11.40 -16.24 -10.96
N GLU A 111 11.98 -15.83 -12.09
CA GLU A 111 13.15 -16.50 -12.67
C GLU A 111 14.37 -16.38 -11.76
N LEU A 112 14.67 -15.17 -11.28
CA LEU A 112 15.74 -14.93 -10.30
C LEU A 112 15.54 -15.70 -9.00
N GLN A 113 14.31 -15.77 -8.51
CA GLN A 113 13.96 -16.53 -7.31
C GLN A 113 14.36 -18.01 -7.48
N ARG A 114 14.01 -18.61 -8.62
CA ARG A 114 14.33 -20.02 -8.92
C ARG A 114 15.83 -20.23 -9.19
N GLU A 115 16.47 -19.30 -9.91
CA GLU A 115 17.88 -19.38 -10.27
C GLU A 115 18.79 -19.28 -9.04
N LEU A 116 18.47 -18.34 -8.14
CA LEU A 116 19.28 -18.06 -6.95
C LEU A 116 18.85 -18.85 -5.72
N GLY A 117 17.67 -19.48 -5.76
CA GLY A 117 17.12 -20.24 -4.62
C GLY A 117 16.85 -19.36 -3.40
N VAL A 118 16.42 -18.12 -3.62
CA VAL A 118 16.18 -17.12 -2.57
C VAL A 118 14.69 -16.84 -2.38
N THR A 119 14.34 -16.08 -1.35
CA THR A 119 12.97 -15.59 -1.14
C THR A 119 12.55 -14.65 -2.28
N ILE A 120 11.24 -14.52 -2.50
CA ILE A 120 10.70 -13.66 -3.55
C ILE A 120 11.05 -12.18 -3.31
N GLU A 121 11.14 -11.77 -2.05
CA GLU A 121 11.55 -10.43 -1.63
C GLU A 121 13.02 -10.15 -1.98
N ALA A 122 13.91 -11.12 -1.72
CA ALA A 122 15.32 -11.01 -2.09
C ALA A 122 15.50 -10.97 -3.61
N ALA A 123 14.78 -11.83 -4.34
CA ALA A 123 14.77 -11.83 -5.80
C ALA A 123 14.27 -10.50 -6.38
N ALA A 124 13.23 -9.89 -5.77
CA ALA A 124 12.72 -8.58 -6.16
C ALA A 124 13.79 -7.50 -6.05
N VAL A 125 14.48 -7.42 -4.91
CA VAL A 125 15.54 -6.43 -4.68
C VAL A 125 16.68 -6.61 -5.69
N VAL A 126 17.06 -7.85 -6.00
CA VAL A 126 18.09 -8.16 -7.01
C VAL A 126 17.63 -7.72 -8.40
N TYR A 127 16.38 -8.01 -8.76
CA TYR A 127 15.79 -7.62 -10.04
C TYR A 127 15.80 -6.09 -10.21
N ALA A 128 15.25 -5.36 -9.24
CA ALA A 128 15.20 -3.91 -9.30
C ALA A 128 16.58 -3.27 -9.43
N ARG A 129 17.59 -3.83 -8.75
CA ARG A 129 18.97 -3.37 -8.88
C ARG A 129 19.56 -3.64 -10.28
N ARG A 130 19.17 -4.72 -10.96
CA ARG A 130 19.57 -4.99 -12.35
C ARG A 130 18.92 -4.01 -13.35
N GLU A 131 17.67 -3.63 -13.09
CA GLU A 131 16.95 -2.61 -13.86
C GLU A 131 17.38 -1.17 -13.53
N GLY A 132 18.36 -0.98 -12.63
CA GLY A 132 18.86 0.34 -12.26
C GLY A 132 17.93 1.14 -11.33
N VAL A 133 16.94 0.49 -10.72
CA VAL A 133 15.96 1.09 -9.81
C VAL A 133 16.50 1.09 -8.38
N ASP A 134 16.48 2.24 -7.71
CA ASP A 134 16.91 2.34 -6.31
C ASP A 134 15.85 1.82 -5.35
N VAL A 135 16.18 0.70 -4.70
CA VAL A 135 15.36 0.01 -3.70
C VAL A 135 16.01 -0.03 -2.32
N SER A 136 17.02 0.81 -2.07
CA SER A 136 17.77 0.84 -0.81
C SER A 136 16.89 1.02 0.44
N GLY A 137 15.79 1.77 0.35
CA GLY A 137 14.79 1.90 1.42
C GLY A 137 13.92 0.65 1.67
N VAL A 138 13.81 -0.27 0.71
CA VAL A 138 13.02 -1.52 0.82
C VAL A 138 13.92 -2.72 1.15
N ALA A 139 15.19 -2.66 0.76
CA ALA A 139 16.18 -3.71 0.99
C ALA A 139 16.36 -4.07 2.48
N GLY A 140 16.10 -3.13 3.41
CA GLY A 140 16.12 -3.39 4.85
C GLY A 140 15.06 -4.41 5.30
N ALA A 141 13.85 -4.35 4.74
CA ALA A 141 12.78 -5.30 5.04
C ALA A 141 13.08 -6.68 4.45
N ALA A 142 13.59 -6.74 3.21
CA ALA A 142 14.00 -7.98 2.56
C ALA A 142 15.20 -8.66 3.24
N ARG A 143 16.11 -7.88 3.85
CA ARG A 143 17.23 -8.44 4.62
C ARG A 143 16.74 -9.19 5.86
N ASN A 144 15.72 -8.68 6.54
CA ASN A 144 15.22 -9.31 7.77
C ASN A 144 14.51 -10.63 7.47
N SER A 145 13.74 -10.72 6.37
CA SER A 145 13.07 -11.98 6.00
C SER A 145 14.04 -13.12 5.69
N VAL A 146 15.22 -12.82 5.17
CA VAL A 146 16.29 -13.83 4.92
C VAL A 146 17.04 -14.22 6.21
N LEU A 147 17.01 -13.39 7.25
CA LEU A 147 17.66 -13.66 8.54
C LEU A 147 16.77 -14.40 9.53
N GLU A 148 15.47 -14.50 9.26
CA GLU A 148 14.48 -15.22 10.07
C GLU A 148 14.25 -16.67 9.61
N GLU A 149 15.03 -17.17 8.63
CA GLU A 149 15.07 -18.59 8.20
C GLU A 149 16.16 -19.42 8.88
#